data_AF-A0A6V7LUX0-F1
#
_entry.id   AF-A0A6V7LUX0-F1
#
_cell.length_a   1.000
_cell.length_b   1.000
_cell.length_c   1.000
_cell.angle_alpha   90.00
_cell.angle_beta   90.00
_cell.angle_gamma   90.00
#
_symmetry.space_group_name_H-M   'P 1'
#
loop_
_entity.id
_entity.type
_entity.pdbx_description
1 polymer ?
#
loop_
_entity_poly.entity_id
_entity_poly.type
_entity_poly.pdbx_seq_one_letter_code
_entity_poly.pdbx_strand_id
1 'polypeptide(L)' 'DDIGKAYDIEYTSTCFTSTTSQAIAEKAGFKTVLEIPYDDIIGPDGKLAFEKCSGKSVKIMEKKLKN' A
#
# COMPACT_ATOMS: atom_id res chain seq x y z
N ASP A 1 5.79 9.45 13.15
CA ASP A 1 7.25 9.28 13.12
C ASP A 1 7.83 9.02 14.51
N ASP A 2 7.30 9.63 15.56
CA ASP A 2 7.83 9.52 16.94
C ASP A 2 7.88 8.10 17.50
N ILE A 3 6.88 7.25 17.22
CA ILE A 3 6.91 5.84 17.63
C ILE A 3 8.07 5.11 16.92
N GLY A 4 8.27 5.32 15.62
CA GLY A 4 9.36 4.67 14.89
C GLY A 4 10.73 5.05 15.46
N LYS A 5 10.94 6.33 15.76
CA LYS A 5 12.16 6.83 16.40
C LYS A 5 12.40 6.21 17.78
N ALA A 6 11.36 6.06 18.59
CA ALA A 6 11.47 5.47 19.92
C ALA A 6 11.97 4.02 19.92
N TYR A 7 11.77 3.31 18.80
CA TYR A 7 12.20 1.92 18.60
C TYR A 7 13.31 1.77 17.55
N ASP A 8 13.97 2.87 17.16
CA ASP A 8 15.03 2.89 16.13
C ASP A 8 14.62 2.22 14.79
N ILE A 9 13.37 2.44 14.38
CA ILE A 9 12.82 1.93 13.13
C ILE A 9 13.12 2.94 12.01
N GLU A 10 13.98 2.55 11.07
CA GLU A 10 14.38 3.40 9.95
C GLU A 10 13.33 3.52 8.83
N TYR A 11 12.50 2.50 8.63
CA TYR A 11 11.53 2.43 7.56
C TYR A 11 10.22 1.81 8.03
N THR A 12 9.12 2.30 7.47
CA THR A 12 7.80 1.67 7.60
C THR A 12 7.26 1.37 6.20
N SER A 13 6.61 0.22 6.05
CA SER A 13 5.97 -0.18 4.81
C SER A 13 4.62 -0.83 5.12
N THR A 14 3.64 -0.54 4.28
CA THR A 14 2.27 -1.03 4.45
C THR A 14 1.64 -1.32 3.09
N CYS A 15 0.85 -2.39 3.04
CA CYS A 15 -0.04 -2.69 1.93
C CYS A 15 -1.34 -1.89 2.08
N PHE A 16 -1.50 -0.84 1.29
CA PHE A 16 -2.70 0.01 1.26
C PHE A 16 -3.64 -0.45 0.13
N THR A 17 -4.84 -0.88 0.51
CA THR A 17 -5.83 -1.51 -0.40
C THR A 17 -6.91 -0.56 -0.89
N SER A 18 -7.15 0.56 -0.19
CA SER A 18 -8.14 1.55 -0.59
C SER A 18 -7.49 2.82 -1.14
N THR A 19 -8.10 3.40 -2.17
CA THR A 19 -7.63 4.65 -2.79
C THR A 19 -7.52 5.79 -1.77
N THR A 20 -8.47 5.88 -0.83
CA THR A 20 -8.44 6.90 0.23
C THR A 20 -7.22 6.70 1.15
N SER A 21 -6.95 5.47 1.58
CA SER A 21 -5.77 5.20 2.42
C SER A 21 -4.45 5.47 1.70
N GLN A 22 -4.37 5.15 0.41
CA GLN A 22 -3.19 5.42 -0.42
C GLN A 22 -2.94 6.93 -0.55
N ALA A 23 -3.99 7.71 -0.80
CA ALA A 23 -3.89 9.17 -0.90
C ALA A 23 -3.48 9.83 0.43
N ILE A 24 -3.96 9.32 1.57
CA ILE A 24 -3.53 9.78 2.89
C ILE A 24 -2.07 9.41 3.14
N ALA A 25 -1.65 8.20 2.80
CA ALA A 25 -0.27 7.74 2.96
C ALA A 25 0.71 8.57 2.12
N GLU A 26 0.36 8.86 0.86
CA GLU A 26 1.15 9.74 -0.01
C GLU A 26 1.32 11.14 0.59
N LYS A 27 0.24 11.73 1.11
CA LYS A 27 0.30 13.01 1.85
C LYS A 27 1.17 12.94 3.10
N ALA A 28 1.25 11.76 3.74
CA ALA A 28 2.11 11.52 4.90
C ALA A 28 3.59 11.24 4.53
N GLY A 29 3.93 11.23 3.23
CA GLY A 29 5.27 11.05 2.71
C GLY A 29 5.65 9.61 2.36
N PHE A 30 4.68 8.69 2.30
CA PHE A 30 4.91 7.36 1.76
C PHE A 30 5.07 7.40 0.23
N LYS A 31 5.90 6.49 -0.30
CA LYS A 31 6.14 6.30 -1.72
C LYS A 31 5.70 4.90 -2.12
N THR A 32 5.04 4.79 -3.27
CA THR A 32 4.68 3.49 -3.85
C THR A 32 5.94 2.77 -4.31
N VAL A 33 6.12 1.53 -3.84
CA VAL A 33 7.19 0.62 -4.28
C VAL A 33 6.66 -0.48 -5.19
N LEU A 34 5.40 -0.85 -5.00
CA LEU A 34 4.70 -1.83 -5.83
C LEU A 34 3.25 -1.43 -5.95
N GLU A 35 2.71 -1.53 -7.16
CA GLU A 35 1.30 -1.33 -7.45
C GLU A 35 0.82 -2.51 -8.30
N ILE A 36 -0.27 -3.14 -7.86
CA ILE A 36 -0.89 -4.26 -8.56
C ILE A 36 -2.36 -3.89 -8.82
N PRO A 37 -2.78 -3.74 -10.08
CA PRO A 37 -4.18 -3.64 -10.43
C PRO A 37 -4.97 -4.85 -9.92
N TYR A 38 -6.14 -4.63 -9.32
CA TYR A 38 -6.98 -5.74 -8.87
C TYR A 38 -7.48 -6.62 -10.03
N ASP A 39 -7.55 -6.04 -11.23
CA ASP A 39 -7.93 -6.74 -12.46
C ASP A 39 -6.87 -7.77 -12.92
N ASP A 40 -5.65 -7.67 -12.42
CA ASP A 40 -4.57 -8.63 -12.74
C ASP A 40 -4.51 -9.80 -11.74
N ILE A 41 -5.33 -9.75 -10.67
CA ILE A 41 -5.33 -10.79 -9.63
C ILE A 41 -6.43 -11.80 -9.93
N ILE A 42 -6.02 -12.94 -10.50
CA ILE A 42 -6.92 -14.05 -10.85
C ILE A 42 -6.92 -15.09 -9.73
N GLY A 43 -8.11 -15.46 -9.27
CA GLY A 43 -8.34 -16.50 -8.28
C GLY A 43 -8.13 -17.91 -8.84
N PRO A 44 -8.10 -18.93 -7.98
CA PRO A 44 -7.91 -20.33 -8.40
C PRO A 44 -8.98 -20.87 -9.37
N ASP A 45 -10.14 -20.22 -9.42
CA ASP A 45 -11.26 -20.56 -10.31
C ASP A 45 -11.18 -19.87 -11.68
N GLY A 46 -10.10 -19.11 -11.94
CA GLY A 46 -9.90 -18.38 -13.19
C GLY A 46 -10.65 -17.05 -13.28
N LYS A 47 -11.32 -16.60 -12.22
CA LYS A 47 -12.04 -15.30 -12.17
C LYS A 47 -11.23 -14.24 -11.43
N LEU A 48 -11.65 -12.99 -11.52
CA LEU A 48 -11.06 -11.92 -10.70
C LEU A 48 -11.21 -12.27 -9.21
N ALA A 49 -10.10 -12.28 -8.48
CA ALA A 49 -10.12 -12.52 -7.04
C ALA A 49 -10.87 -11.41 -6.28
N PHE A 50 -10.91 -10.19 -6.85
CA PHE A 50 -11.51 -9.01 -6.23
C PHE A 50 -12.43 -8.24 -7.19
N GLU A 51 -13.51 -8.86 -7.67
CA GLU A 51 -14.44 -8.28 -8.67
C GLU A 51 -14.95 -6.86 -8.33
N LYS A 52 -15.25 -6.58 -7.06
CA LYS A 52 -15.75 -5.26 -6.61
C LYS A 52 -14.69 -4.16 -6.59
N CYS A 53 -13.44 -4.51 -6.84
CA CYS A 53 -12.29 -3.62 -6.84
C CYS A 53 -11.77 -3.33 -8.25
N SER A 54 -12.50 -3.73 -9.29
CA SER A 54 -12.12 -3.47 -10.68
C SER A 54 -11.86 -1.99 -10.95
N GLY A 55 -10.83 -1.70 -11.76
CA GLY A 55 -10.35 -0.34 -12.01
C GLY A 55 -9.58 0.31 -10.85
N LYS A 56 -9.27 -0.43 -9.78
CA LYS A 56 -8.43 0.03 -8.65
C LYS A 56 -7.18 -0.84 -8.52
N SER A 57 -6.29 -0.45 -7.62
CA SER A 57 -5.06 -1.18 -7.33
C SER A 57 -4.81 -1.31 -5.82
N VAL A 58 -4.08 -2.36 -5.46
CA VAL A 58 -3.41 -2.48 -4.17
C VAL A 58 -1.99 -1.94 -4.30
N LYS A 59 -1.52 -1.19 -3.31
CA LYS A 59 -0.18 -0.60 -3.31
C LYS A 59 0.59 -1.01 -2.07
N ILE A 60 1.82 -1.48 -2.25
CA ILE A 60 2.80 -1.46 -1.17
C ILE A 60 3.47 -0.10 -1.21
N MET A 61 3.40 0.63 -0.11
CA MET A 61 4.00 1.94 0.02
C MET A 61 4.90 1.98 1.24
N GLU A 62 6.03 2.67 1.13
CA GLU A 62 7.02 2.80 2.19
C GLU A 62 7.37 4.25 2.50
N LYS A 63 7.80 4.51 3.74
CA LYS A 63 8.31 5.80 4.17
C LYS A 63 9.57 5.57 5.00
N LYS A 64 10.64 6.30 4.65
CA LYS A 64 11.79 6.44 5.54
C LYS A 64 11.41 7.31 6.72
N LEU A 65 11.55 6.78 7.93
CA LEU A 65 11.39 7.53 9.16
C LEU A 65 12.76 8.16 9.46
N LYS A 66 12.85 9.50 9.37
CA LYS A 66 14.10 10.19 9.68
C LYS A 66 14.43 9.93 11.16
N ASN A 67 15.62 9.40 11.45
CA ASN A 67 16.23 9.53 12.77
C ASN A 67 16.65 10.99 12.98
#